data_AF-A0A270BN81-F1
#
_entry.id   AF-A0A270BN81-F1
#
_cell.length_a   1.000
_cell.length_b   1.000
_cell.length_c   1.000
_cell.angle_alpha   90.00
_cell.angle_beta   90.00
_cell.angle_gamma   90.00
#
_symmetry.space_group_name_H-M   'P 1'
#
loop_
_entity.id
_entity.type
_entity.pdbx_description
1 polymer ?
#
loop_
_entity_poly.entity_id
_entity_poly.type
_entity_poly.pdbx_seq_one_letter_code
_entity_poly.pdbx_strand_id
1 'polypeptide(L)'
;MIWLWLSAAFMVAAALVHSLLGYRRLIVPLLRSGEGLLADALVRRIVRFAWHATAVLMLVSAAAVSWPGTPKGLLAVIGAAWLATGLFNAAYTRGRHIAWPVLSAAGLFALIGALA
;
A
#
# COMPACT_ATOMS: atom_id res chain seq x y z
N MET A 1 15.77 -0.77 -15.02
CA MET A 1 16.24 -0.10 -13.77
C MET A 1 15.38 1.08 -13.34
N ILE A 2 15.20 2.14 -14.13
CA ILE A 2 14.42 3.32 -13.72
C ILE A 2 12.98 2.99 -13.27
N TRP A 3 12.31 2.07 -13.97
CA TRP A 3 10.94 1.64 -13.65
C TRP A 3 10.82 1.03 -12.24
N LEU A 4 11.79 0.24 -11.81
CA LEU A 4 11.77 -0.37 -10.47
C LEU A 4 11.95 0.67 -9.37
N TRP A 5 12.78 1.70 -9.60
CA TRP A 5 12.92 2.82 -8.68
C TRP A 5 11.66 3.70 -8.61
N LEU A 6 11.01 3.94 -9.75
CA LEU A 6 9.71 4.63 -9.77
C LEU A 6 8.64 3.82 -9.02
N SER A 7 8.60 2.51 -9.22
CA SER A 7 7.72 1.61 -8.47
C SER A 7 7.96 1.72 -6.96
N ALA A 8 9.22 1.57 -6.54
CA ALA A 8 9.60 1.69 -5.13
C ALA A 8 9.22 3.05 -4.53
N ALA A 9 9.45 4.15 -5.25
CA ALA A 9 9.09 5.49 -4.81
C ALA A 9 7.58 5.64 -4.57
N PHE A 10 6.74 5.09 -5.47
CA PHE A 10 5.29 5.10 -5.29
C PHE A 10 4.84 4.22 -4.12
N MET A 11 5.46 3.06 -3.92
CA MET A 11 5.17 2.18 -2.79
C MET A 11 5.53 2.83 -1.44
N VAL A 12 6.67 3.52 -1.37
CA VAL A 12 7.07 4.32 -0.20
C VAL A 12 6.10 5.47 0.03
N ALA A 13 5.74 6.22 -1.01
CA ALA A 13 4.78 7.32 -0.90
C ALA A 13 3.42 6.81 -0.39
N ALA A 14 2.93 5.68 -0.91
CA ALA A 14 1.71 5.03 -0.44
C ALA A 14 1.81 4.64 1.04
N ALA A 15 2.92 4.04 1.47
CA ALA A 15 3.15 3.67 2.86
C ALA A 15 3.11 4.89 3.80
N LEU A 16 3.78 5.98 3.42
CA LEU A 16 3.81 7.22 4.19
C LEU A 16 2.43 7.87 4.28
N VAL A 17 1.72 8.01 3.15
CA VAL A 17 0.37 8.58 3.12
C VAL A 17 -0.60 7.73 3.94
N HIS A 18 -0.56 6.41 3.79
CA HIS A 18 -1.40 5.49 4.56
C HIS A 18 -1.11 5.60 6.07
N SER A 19 0.15 5.45 6.46
CA SER A 19 0.56 5.38 7.87
C SER A 19 0.48 6.71 8.61
N LEU A 20 0.73 7.84 7.94
CA LEU A 20 0.76 9.16 8.57
C LEU A 20 -0.56 9.91 8.37
N LEU A 21 -0.92 10.16 7.11
CA LEU A 21 -2.06 11.01 6.78
C LEU A 21 -3.38 10.28 7.04
N GLY A 22 -3.50 9.05 6.55
CA GLY A 22 -4.68 8.21 6.77
C GLY A 22 -4.87 7.87 8.25
N TYR A 23 -3.77 7.59 8.98
CA TYR A 23 -3.88 7.37 10.42
C TYR A 23 -4.42 8.59 11.16
N ARG A 24 -3.84 9.79 10.92
CA ARG A 24 -4.26 11.02 11.61
C ARG A 24 -5.67 11.46 11.24
N ARG A 25 -6.06 11.34 9.97
CA ARG A 25 -7.34 11.88 9.47
C ARG A 25 -8.51 10.89 9.55
N LEU A 26 -8.26 9.58 9.53
CA LEU A 26 -9.33 8.57 9.50
C LEU A 26 -9.29 7.68 10.73
N ILE A 27 -8.16 7.03 11.01
CA ILE A 27 -8.08 6.02 12.08
C ILE A 27 -8.15 6.64 13.47
N VAL A 28 -7.47 7.75 13.73
CA VAL A 28 -7.53 8.40 15.03
C VAL A 28 -8.95 8.82 15.40
N PRO A 29 -9.72 9.52 14.54
CA PRO A 29 -11.14 9.79 14.79
C PRO A 29 -11.97 8.52 15.00
N LEU A 30 -11.80 7.50 14.15
CA LEU A 30 -12.52 6.23 14.25
C LEU A 30 -12.27 5.53 15.59
N LEU A 31 -11.01 5.42 16.01
CA LEU A 31 -10.66 4.78 17.28
C LEU A 31 -11.12 5.60 18.50
N ARG A 32 -11.27 6.91 18.35
CA ARG A 32 -11.76 7.80 19.41
C ARG A 32 -13.27 7.76 19.58
N SER A 33 -14.05 7.36 18.57
CA SER A 33 -15.50 7.23 18.73
C SER A 33 -15.85 6.21 19.82
N GLY A 34 -15.04 5.15 19.95
CA GLY A 34 -15.24 4.12 20.97
C GLY A 34 -16.53 3.34 20.80
N GLU A 35 -17.17 3.40 19.62
CA GLU A 35 -18.45 2.78 19.36
C GLU A 35 -18.31 1.27 19.09
N GLY A 36 -19.27 0.49 19.59
CA GLY A 36 -19.32 -0.97 19.39
C GLY A 36 -18.05 -1.67 19.87
N LEU A 37 -17.45 -2.49 19.00
CA LEU A 37 -16.22 -3.24 19.31
C LEU A 37 -15.02 -2.33 19.64
N LEU A 38 -15.05 -1.06 19.23
CA LEU A 38 -13.97 -0.11 19.52
C LEU A 38 -14.02 0.40 20.96
N ALA A 39 -15.02 0.04 21.77
CA ALA A 39 -15.04 0.29 23.21
C ALA A 39 -13.91 -0.48 23.94
N ASP A 40 -13.51 -1.63 23.41
CA ASP A 40 -12.41 -2.45 23.94
C ASP A 40 -11.04 -1.86 23.57
N ALA A 41 -10.18 -1.66 24.58
CA ALA A 41 -8.83 -1.14 24.40
C ALA A 41 -7.92 -2.06 23.58
N LEU A 42 -8.08 -3.38 23.69
CA LEU A 42 -7.32 -4.36 22.90
C LEU A 42 -7.70 -4.27 21.43
N VAL A 43 -8.99 -4.20 21.10
CA VAL A 43 -9.47 -4.04 19.72
C VAL A 43 -8.89 -2.78 19.09
N ARG A 44 -8.90 -1.65 19.81
CA ARG A 44 -8.27 -0.40 19.32
C ARG A 44 -6.77 -0.55 19.04
N ARG A 45 -6.04 -1.31 19.87
CA ARG A 45 -4.61 -1.60 19.66
C ARG A 45 -4.39 -2.48 18.44
N ILE A 46 -5.19 -3.51 18.25
CA ILE A 46 -5.12 -4.42 17.09
C ILE A 46 -5.38 -3.65 15.79
N VAL A 47 -6.44 -2.82 15.74
CA VAL A 47 -6.76 -2.00 14.56
C VAL A 47 -5.61 -1.04 14.21
N ARG A 48 -5.03 -0.37 15.23
CA ARG A 48 -3.86 0.49 15.04
C ARG A 48 -2.65 -0.29 14.52
N PHE A 49 -2.39 -1.46 15.07
CA PHE A 49 -1.30 -2.32 14.63
C PHE A 49 -1.50 -2.73 13.17
N ALA A 50 -2.67 -3.25 12.81
CA ALA A 50 -2.98 -3.69 11.44
C ALA A 50 -2.81 -2.56 10.42
N TRP A 51 -3.20 -1.34 10.78
CA TRP A 51 -3.01 -0.15 9.94
C TRP A 51 -1.53 0.11 9.63
N HIS A 52 -0.66 0.15 10.65
CA HIS A 52 0.77 0.39 10.44
C HIS A 52 1.49 -0.82 9.84
N ALA A 53 1.08 -2.05 10.17
CA ALA A 53 1.62 -3.27 9.59
C ALA A 53 1.43 -3.29 8.06
N THR A 54 0.29 -2.82 7.57
CA THR A 54 0.04 -2.68 6.13
C THR A 54 1.07 -1.73 5.48
N ALA A 55 1.40 -0.61 6.11
CA ALA A 55 2.44 0.29 5.61
C ALA A 55 3.85 -0.36 5.62
N VAL A 56 4.15 -1.18 6.63
CA VAL A 56 5.42 -1.95 6.65
C VAL A 56 5.48 -2.92 5.47
N LEU A 57 4.40 -3.62 5.15
CA LEU A 57 4.35 -4.51 3.98
C LEU A 57 4.51 -3.75 2.65
N MET A 58 4.00 -2.52 2.58
CA MET A 58 4.24 -1.64 1.43
C MET A 58 5.74 -1.27 1.29
N LEU A 59 6.41 -0.96 2.41
CA LEU A 59 7.86 -0.68 2.41
C LEU A 59 8.69 -1.92 2.07
N VAL A 60 8.29 -3.10 2.55
CA VAL A 60 8.94 -4.37 2.18
C VAL A 60 8.80 -4.61 0.68
N SER A 61 7.63 -4.33 0.09
CA SER A 61 7.45 -4.41 -1.37
C SER A 61 8.40 -3.45 -2.10
N ALA A 62 8.52 -2.21 -1.61
CA ALA A 62 9.43 -1.21 -2.18
C ALA A 62 10.89 -1.66 -2.13
N ALA A 63 11.31 -2.22 -0.99
CA ALA A 63 12.65 -2.77 -0.83
C ALA A 63 12.86 -3.95 -1.79
N ALA A 64 11.91 -4.90 -1.87
CA ALA A 64 12.01 -6.05 -2.74
C ALA A 64 12.14 -5.68 -4.23
N VAL A 65 11.36 -4.70 -4.72
CA VAL A 65 11.44 -4.30 -6.14
C VAL A 65 12.70 -3.52 -6.48
N SER A 66 13.34 -2.87 -5.50
CA SER A 66 14.60 -2.14 -5.69
C SER A 66 15.85 -2.95 -5.30
N TRP A 67 15.66 -4.15 -4.74
CA TRP A 67 16.77 -4.97 -4.26
C TRP A 67 17.58 -5.58 -5.43
N PRO A 68 18.93 -5.55 -5.36
CA PRO A 68 19.76 -6.17 -6.39
C PRO A 68 19.54 -7.69 -6.46
N GLY A 69 19.31 -8.20 -7.67
CA GLY A 69 19.15 -9.63 -7.91
C GLY A 69 17.76 -10.20 -7.58
N THR A 70 16.76 -9.36 -7.31
CA THR A 70 15.38 -9.83 -7.15
C THR A 70 14.92 -10.58 -8.42
N PRO A 71 14.44 -11.84 -8.30
CA PRO A 71 14.00 -12.61 -9.45
C PRO A 71 12.87 -11.93 -10.22
N LYS A 72 12.92 -11.96 -11.56
CA LYS A 72 11.88 -11.35 -12.43
C LYS A 72 10.47 -11.85 -12.10
N GLY A 73 10.33 -13.14 -11.75
CA GLY A 73 9.05 -13.71 -11.33
C GLY A 73 8.50 -13.07 -10.05
N LEU A 74 9.35 -12.75 -9.07
CA LEU A 74 8.93 -12.08 -7.84
C LEU A 74 8.54 -10.62 -8.11
N LEU A 75 9.30 -9.91 -8.97
CA LEU A 75 8.93 -8.57 -9.43
C LEU A 75 7.56 -8.56 -10.11
N ALA A 76 7.30 -9.56 -10.96
CA ALA A 76 6.03 -9.71 -11.66
C ALA A 76 4.87 -9.97 -10.68
N VAL A 77 5.05 -10.83 -9.68
CA VAL A 77 4.03 -11.11 -8.65
C VAL A 77 3.73 -9.86 -7.83
N ILE A 78 4.76 -9.14 -7.35
CA ILE A 78 4.57 -7.90 -6.59
C ILE A 78 3.86 -6.85 -7.46
N GLY A 79 4.32 -6.67 -8.70
CA GLY A 79 3.73 -5.72 -9.63
C GLY A 79 2.26 -6.02 -9.94
N ALA A 80 1.93 -7.29 -10.20
CA ALA A 80 0.57 -7.73 -10.45
C ALA A 80 -0.33 -7.53 -9.22
N ALA A 81 0.16 -7.84 -8.01
CA ALA A 81 -0.61 -7.64 -6.78
C ALA A 81 -0.92 -6.16 -6.53
N TRP A 82 0.06 -5.27 -6.72
CA TRP A 82 -0.15 -3.81 -6.58
C TRP A 82 -1.10 -3.26 -7.64
N LEU A 83 -0.92 -3.68 -8.90
CA LEU A 83 -1.79 -3.25 -9.99
C LEU A 83 -3.23 -3.73 -9.77
N ALA A 84 -3.42 -5.00 -9.42
CA ALA A 84 -4.73 -5.56 -9.11
C ALA A 84 -5.39 -4.83 -7.94
N THR A 85 -4.63 -4.53 -6.87
CA THR A 85 -5.14 -3.76 -5.73
C THR A 85 -5.57 -2.35 -6.14
N GLY A 86 -4.77 -1.66 -6.96
CA GLY A 86 -5.10 -0.34 -7.47
C GLY A 86 -6.35 -0.34 -8.36
N LEU A 87 -6.43 -1.26 -9.32
CA LEU A 87 -7.59 -1.40 -10.21
C LEU A 87 -8.85 -1.83 -9.45
N PHE A 88 -8.73 -2.77 -8.52
CA PHE A 88 -9.83 -3.17 -7.66
C PHE A 88 -10.33 -2.00 -6.81
N ASN A 89 -9.42 -1.24 -6.20
CA ASN A 89 -9.79 -0.04 -5.46
C ASN A 89 -10.50 0.99 -6.35
N ALA A 90 -10.03 1.18 -7.60
CA ALA A 90 -10.71 2.04 -8.56
C ALA A 90 -12.13 1.53 -8.87
N ALA A 91 -12.30 0.25 -9.20
CA ALA A 91 -13.60 -0.33 -9.51
C ALA A 91 -14.56 -0.26 -8.30
N TYR A 92 -14.09 -0.71 -7.14
CA TYR A 92 -14.88 -0.78 -5.90
C TYR A 92 -15.34 0.60 -5.43
N THR A 93 -14.45 1.60 -5.50
CA THR A 93 -14.77 2.98 -5.09
C THR A 93 -15.29 3.85 -6.23
N ARG A 94 -15.55 3.25 -7.41
CA ARG A 94 -15.95 3.96 -8.65
C ARG A 94 -15.05 5.15 -8.98
N GLY A 95 -13.75 4.96 -8.82
CA GLY A 95 -12.70 5.94 -9.09
C GLY A 95 -12.59 7.06 -8.05
N ARG A 96 -13.39 7.06 -6.99
CA ARG A 96 -13.45 8.15 -6.00
C ARG A 96 -12.30 8.11 -5.00
N HIS A 97 -11.69 6.94 -4.77
CA HIS A 97 -10.60 6.84 -3.83
C HIS A 97 -9.27 7.27 -4.44
N ILE A 98 -8.77 8.42 -4.03
CA ILE A 98 -7.58 9.08 -4.58
C ILE A 98 -6.31 8.22 -4.63
N ALA A 99 -6.19 7.16 -3.83
CA ALA A 99 -5.01 6.30 -3.85
C ALA A 99 -4.95 5.33 -5.04
N TRP A 100 -6.08 5.06 -5.73
CA TRP A 100 -6.10 4.07 -6.80
C TRP A 100 -5.04 4.30 -7.90
N PRO A 101 -4.78 5.53 -8.39
CA PRO A 101 -3.78 5.75 -9.43
C PRO A 101 -2.36 5.45 -8.93
N VAL A 102 -2.06 5.80 -7.68
CA VAL A 102 -0.74 5.58 -7.07
C VAL A 102 -0.46 4.08 -6.94
N LEU A 103 -1.44 3.32 -6.45
CA LEU A 103 -1.32 1.87 -6.31
C LEU A 103 -1.16 1.19 -7.68
N SER A 104 -1.99 1.56 -8.66
CA SER A 104 -1.92 1.02 -10.03
C SER A 104 -0.59 1.35 -10.70
N ALA A 105 -0.13 2.60 -10.59
CA ALA A 105 1.14 3.02 -11.19
C ALA A 105 2.34 2.29 -10.57
N ALA A 106 2.36 2.11 -9.25
CA ALA A 106 3.40 1.32 -8.58
C ALA A 106 3.50 -0.10 -9.16
N GLY A 107 2.35 -0.76 -9.32
CA GLY A 107 2.28 -2.09 -9.92
C GLY A 107 2.69 -2.11 -11.40
N LEU A 108 2.21 -1.16 -12.19
CA LEU A 108 2.55 -1.05 -13.61
C LEU A 108 4.06 -0.85 -13.82
N PHE A 109 4.70 0.03 -13.04
CA PHE A 109 6.14 0.23 -13.14
C PHE A 109 6.96 -1.00 -12.72
N ALA A 110 6.50 -1.74 -11.71
CA ALA A 110 7.14 -3.02 -11.34
C ALA A 110 7.02 -4.05 -12.48
N LEU A 111 5.86 -4.15 -13.13
CA LEU A 111 5.66 -5.05 -14.27
C LEU A 111 6.52 -4.67 -15.47
N ILE A 112 6.57 -3.39 -15.84
CA ILE A 112 7.45 -2.90 -16.90
C ILE A 112 8.92 -3.20 -16.54
N GLY A 113 9.32 -2.95 -15.29
CA GLY A 113 10.67 -3.24 -14.82
C GLY A 113 11.04 -4.73 -14.79
N ALA A 114 10.06 -5.63 -14.60
CA ALA A 114 10.27 -7.08 -14.62
C ALA A 114 10.44 -7.62 -16.05
N LEU A 115 9.74 -7.01 -17.02
CA LEU A 115 9.72 -7.45 -18.41
C LEU A 115 10.84 -6.83 -19.27
N ALA A 116 11.38 -5.67 -18.85
CA ALA A 116 12.57 -5.07 -19.44
C ALA A 116 13.86 -5.86 -19.12
#